data_AF-A0A1E1WDR6-F1
#
_entry.id   AF-A0A1E1WDR6-F1
#
_cell.length_a   1.000
_cell.length_b   1.000
_cell.length_c   1.000
_cell.angle_alpha   90.00
_cell.angle_beta   90.00
_cell.angle_gamma   90.00
#
_symmetry.space_group_name_H-M   'P 1'
#
loop_
_entity.id
_entity.type
_entity.pdbx_description
1 polymer ?
#
loop_
_entity_poly.entity_id
_entity_poly.type
_entity_poly.pdbx_seq_one_letter_code
_entity_poly.pdbx_strand_id
1 'polypeptide(L)'
;PQLMSSFAFTNTEAGPPMDSQGNIISASINSDNSCGNGWICEHRWRQIASMVNFRNAAAGHGINDWWDNSSNQIAFCRGGQAFIAFNNDSWDLNQTLQTCLPAGTYCDIVSGEKQGNSCTGKTIQVGNDGRAHISVGANDYDMFLAIHVGTDSRL
;
A
#
# COMPACT_ATOMS: atom_id res chain seq x y z
N PRO A 1 -14.57 -0.03 4.37
CA PRO A 1 -13.99 1.11 3.60
C PRO A 1 -14.67 1.18 2.23
N GLN A 2 -14.88 2.38 1.70
CA GLN A 2 -15.34 2.60 0.33
C GLN A 2 -14.22 3.32 -0.42
N LEU A 3 -13.87 2.82 -1.60
CA LEU A 3 -12.85 3.41 -2.46
C LEU A 3 -13.54 4.13 -3.62
N MET A 4 -13.14 5.38 -3.87
CA MET A 4 -13.55 6.09 -5.07
C MET A 4 -12.83 5.51 -6.29
N SER A 5 -13.50 5.54 -7.44
CA SER A 5 -12.90 5.27 -8.74
C SER A 5 -13.43 6.27 -9.75
N SER A 6 -12.63 7.28 -10.04
CA SER A 6 -13.04 8.51 -10.72
C SER A 6 -12.84 8.44 -12.24
N PHE A 7 -13.37 9.45 -12.92
CA PHE A 7 -12.94 9.88 -14.25
C PHE A 7 -12.23 11.24 -14.16
N ALA A 8 -11.40 11.57 -15.14
CA ALA A 8 -10.68 12.84 -15.21
C ALA A 8 -11.63 13.97 -15.61
N PHE A 9 -11.61 15.08 -14.87
CA PHE A 9 -12.39 16.28 -15.17
C PHE A 9 -11.60 17.55 -14.85
N THR A 10 -11.92 18.65 -15.55
CA THR A 10 -11.32 19.98 -15.32
C THR A 10 -12.33 21.01 -14.84
N ASN A 11 -13.63 20.68 -14.82
CA ASN A 11 -14.71 21.49 -14.28
C ASN A 11 -15.72 20.61 -13.54
N THR A 12 -16.42 21.16 -12.55
CA THR A 12 -17.29 20.40 -11.63
C THR A 12 -18.56 19.85 -12.29
N GLU A 13 -18.96 20.41 -13.42
CA GLU A 13 -20.18 20.02 -14.15
C GLU A 13 -19.90 19.04 -15.30
N ALA A 14 -18.64 18.60 -15.44
CA ALA A 14 -18.25 17.67 -16.49
C ALA A 14 -18.93 16.31 -16.27
N GLY A 15 -19.58 15.82 -17.32
CA GLY A 15 -20.00 14.42 -17.40
C GLY A 15 -18.81 13.47 -17.60
N PRO A 16 -19.07 12.15 -17.55
CA PRO A 16 -18.04 11.15 -17.81
C PRO A 16 -17.54 11.22 -19.26
N PRO A 17 -16.44 10.53 -19.60
CA PRO A 17 -15.97 10.39 -20.98
C PRO A 17 -17.08 9.89 -21.91
N MET A 18 -17.40 10.65 -22.97
CA MET A 18 -18.47 10.35 -23.92
C MET A 18 -18.04 10.62 -25.36
N ASP A 19 -18.64 9.89 -26.30
CA ASP A 19 -18.48 10.15 -27.73
C ASP A 19 -19.34 11.34 -28.22
N SER A 20 -19.28 11.67 -29.50
CA SER A 20 -20.05 12.79 -30.09
C SER A 20 -21.57 12.57 -30.10
N GLN A 21 -22.04 11.36 -29.85
CA GLN A 21 -23.45 11.00 -29.75
C GLN A 21 -23.95 10.96 -28.30
N GLY A 22 -23.07 11.19 -27.32
CA GLY A 22 -23.37 11.15 -25.90
C GLY A 22 -23.36 9.74 -25.29
N ASN A 23 -22.82 8.74 -25.99
CA ASN A 23 -22.61 7.42 -25.39
C ASN A 23 -21.38 7.44 -24.48
N ILE A 24 -21.46 6.83 -23.31
CA ILE A 24 -20.33 6.73 -22.39
C ILE A 24 -19.25 5.82 -22.98
N ILE A 25 -18.03 6.34 -23.04
CA ILE A 25 -16.85 5.58 -23.49
C ILE A 25 -16.40 4.67 -22.34
N SER A 26 -16.36 3.37 -22.59
CA SER A 26 -15.88 2.39 -21.60
C SER A 26 -14.42 2.62 -21.23
N ALA A 27 -14.06 2.33 -19.98
CA ALA A 27 -12.66 2.29 -19.56
C ALA A 27 -11.90 1.22 -20.38
N SER A 28 -10.73 1.58 -20.88
CA SER A 28 -9.76 0.62 -21.42
C SER A 28 -8.77 0.24 -20.33
N ILE A 29 -8.25 -0.98 -20.37
CA ILE A 29 -7.15 -1.41 -19.48
C ILE A 29 -5.86 -1.40 -20.30
N ASN A 30 -4.90 -0.61 -19.85
CA ASN A 30 -3.59 -0.49 -20.47
C ASN A 30 -2.69 -1.68 -20.07
N SER A 31 -1.55 -1.85 -20.75
CA SER A 31 -0.62 -2.96 -20.47
C SER A 31 0.02 -2.90 -19.07
N ASP A 32 0.07 -1.71 -18.46
CA ASP A 32 0.53 -1.50 -17.08
C ASP A 32 -0.61 -1.62 -16.04
N ASN A 33 -1.78 -2.12 -16.45
CA ASN A 33 -2.98 -2.27 -15.63
C ASN A 33 -3.66 -0.94 -15.21
N SER A 34 -3.16 0.21 -15.67
CA SER A 34 -3.87 1.49 -15.53
C SER A 34 -5.08 1.58 -16.46
N CYS A 35 -5.95 2.56 -16.22
CA CYS A 35 -7.09 2.82 -17.09
C CYS A 35 -6.78 3.89 -18.15
N GLY A 36 -7.36 3.71 -19.33
CA GLY A 36 -7.40 4.73 -20.39
C GLY A 36 -8.79 5.34 -20.55
N ASN A 37 -8.99 6.05 -21.66
CA ASN A 37 -10.25 6.71 -22.02
C ASN A 37 -10.76 7.72 -20.97
N GLY A 38 -9.85 8.36 -20.23
CA GLY A 38 -10.19 9.38 -19.23
C GLY A 38 -10.66 8.83 -17.89
N TRP A 39 -10.54 7.52 -17.64
CA TRP A 39 -10.84 6.92 -16.34
C TRP A 39 -9.60 6.89 -15.45
N ILE A 40 -9.70 7.31 -14.19
CA ILE A 40 -8.58 7.38 -13.24
C ILE A 40 -8.27 6.01 -12.63
N CYS A 41 -9.33 5.28 -12.25
CA CYS A 41 -9.23 3.93 -11.69
C CYS A 41 -8.26 3.82 -10.49
N GLU A 42 -8.46 4.64 -9.47
CA GLU A 42 -7.70 4.61 -8.21
C GLU A 42 -7.68 3.20 -7.60
N HIS A 43 -8.77 2.43 -7.76
CA HIS A 43 -8.85 1.03 -7.31
C HIS A 43 -7.82 0.08 -7.97
N ARG A 44 -7.17 0.50 -9.06
CA ARG A 44 -6.11 -0.25 -9.77
C ARG A 44 -4.71 0.24 -9.43
N TRP A 45 -4.57 1.37 -8.76
CA TRP A 45 -3.26 1.83 -8.31
C TRP A 45 -2.70 0.79 -7.37
N ARG A 46 -1.46 0.37 -7.61
CA ARG A 46 -0.81 -0.73 -6.86
C ARG A 46 -0.97 -0.52 -5.35
N GLN A 47 -0.66 0.67 -4.87
CA GLN A 47 -0.76 1.03 -3.45
C GLN A 47 -2.16 0.79 -2.89
N ILE A 48 -3.21 1.15 -3.63
CA ILE A 48 -4.60 1.02 -3.19
C ILE A 48 -5.03 -0.44 -3.23
N ALA A 49 -4.79 -1.13 -4.34
CA ALA A 49 -5.13 -2.54 -4.50
C ALA A 49 -4.41 -3.41 -3.46
N SER A 50 -3.11 -3.20 -3.26
CA SER A 50 -2.31 -3.88 -2.24
C SER A 50 -2.86 -3.63 -0.83
N MET A 51 -3.29 -2.40 -0.51
CA MET A 51 -3.85 -2.11 0.81
C MET A 51 -5.23 -2.73 1.05
N VAL A 52 -5.96 -3.15 0.01
CA VAL A 52 -7.14 -4.02 0.16
C VAL A 52 -6.71 -5.40 0.67
N ASN A 53 -5.65 -5.99 0.12
CA ASN A 53 -5.10 -7.26 0.60
C ASN A 53 -4.58 -7.14 2.03
N PHE A 54 -3.86 -6.06 2.35
CA PHE A 54 -3.46 -5.74 3.72
C PHE A 54 -4.67 -5.74 4.68
N ARG A 55 -5.76 -5.07 4.28
CA ARG A 55 -6.97 -4.99 5.12
C ARG A 55 -7.65 -6.34 5.30
N ASN A 56 -7.59 -7.21 4.28
CA ASN A 56 -8.11 -8.57 4.34
C ASN A 56 -7.26 -9.45 5.27
N ALA A 57 -5.92 -9.38 5.18
CA ALA A 57 -5.01 -10.08 6.09
C ALA A 57 -5.19 -9.61 7.54
N ALA A 58 -5.37 -8.30 7.75
CA ALA A 58 -5.59 -7.69 9.06
C ALA A 58 -7.03 -7.82 9.59
N ALA A 59 -7.93 -8.55 8.91
CA ALA A 59 -9.35 -8.60 9.28
C ALA A 59 -9.54 -9.26 10.66
N GLY A 60 -10.42 -8.68 11.49
CA GLY A 60 -10.72 -9.19 12.82
C GLY A 60 -9.71 -8.84 13.92
N HIS A 61 -8.56 -8.24 13.59
CA HIS A 61 -7.54 -7.88 14.57
C HIS A 61 -7.56 -6.39 14.94
N GLY A 62 -7.42 -6.06 16.22
CA GLY A 62 -7.25 -4.68 16.70
C GLY A 62 -5.90 -4.09 16.30
N ILE A 63 -5.69 -2.81 16.63
CA ILE A 63 -4.37 -2.17 16.57
C ILE A 63 -3.58 -2.57 17.83
N ASN A 64 -2.29 -2.82 17.69
CA ASN A 64 -1.34 -3.03 18.79
C ASN A 64 0.05 -2.51 18.41
N ASP A 65 0.95 -2.45 19.40
CA ASP A 65 2.35 -2.02 19.23
C ASP A 65 2.48 -0.70 18.47
N TRP A 66 1.66 0.28 18.87
CA TRP A 66 1.75 1.63 18.36
C TRP A 66 3.13 2.23 18.69
N TRP A 67 3.72 2.87 17.70
CA TRP A 67 4.95 3.63 17.80
C TRP A 67 4.79 4.95 17.07
N ASP A 68 5.35 6.02 17.64
CA ASP A 68 5.53 7.30 16.98
C ASP A 68 6.87 7.92 17.42
N ASN A 69 7.37 8.86 16.61
CA ASN A 69 8.58 9.61 16.92
C ASN A 69 8.31 10.96 17.60
N SER A 70 7.10 11.18 18.12
CA SER A 70 6.62 12.49 18.59
C SER A 70 6.61 13.62 17.53
N SER A 71 6.65 13.25 16.24
CA SER A 71 6.51 14.12 15.08
C SER A 71 5.59 13.45 14.05
N ASN A 72 6.00 13.29 12.79
CA ASN A 72 5.17 12.81 11.68
C ASN A 72 5.56 11.40 11.20
N GLN A 73 6.22 10.60 12.04
CA GLN A 73 6.44 9.17 11.78
C GLN A 73 5.61 8.34 12.75
N ILE A 74 4.88 7.36 12.21
CA ILE A 74 4.09 6.42 13.00
C ILE A 74 4.24 5.00 12.45
N ALA A 75 4.06 4.00 13.31
CA ALA A 75 3.98 2.61 12.92
C ALA A 75 3.07 1.83 13.88
N PHE A 76 2.41 0.79 13.40
CA PHE A 76 1.60 -0.08 14.25
C PHE A 76 1.35 -1.45 13.61
N CYS A 77 1.00 -2.40 14.48
CA CYS A 77 0.56 -3.74 14.11
C CYS A 77 -0.96 -3.85 14.02
N ARG A 78 -1.42 -4.89 13.33
CA ARG A 78 -2.79 -5.40 13.35
C ARG A 78 -2.78 -6.86 13.82
N GLY A 79 -2.85 -7.05 15.13
CA GLY A 79 -2.55 -8.33 15.76
C GLY A 79 -1.14 -8.79 15.40
N GLY A 80 -1.00 -10.08 15.11
CA GLY A 80 0.20 -10.65 14.48
C GLY A 80 0.03 -10.93 12.98
N GLN A 81 -0.86 -10.19 12.30
CA GLN A 81 -1.21 -10.45 10.90
C GLN A 81 -0.63 -9.43 9.92
N ALA A 82 -0.47 -8.17 10.32
CA ALA A 82 -0.01 -7.11 9.44
C ALA A 82 0.71 -6.00 10.22
N PHE A 83 1.66 -5.33 9.57
CA PHE A 83 2.41 -4.19 10.10
C PHE A 83 2.52 -3.09 9.04
N ILE A 84 2.39 -1.84 9.48
CA ILE A 84 2.50 -0.67 8.61
C ILE A 84 3.28 0.44 9.29
N ALA A 85 4.06 1.18 8.52
CA ALA A 85 4.81 2.35 8.96
C ALA A 85 4.67 3.50 7.95
N PHE A 86 4.62 4.73 8.45
CA PHE A 86 4.47 5.96 7.68
C PHE A 86 5.58 6.94 8.03
N ASN A 87 6.04 7.70 7.05
CA ASN A 87 6.99 8.78 7.26
C ASN A 87 6.52 10.04 6.55
N ASN A 88 5.98 11.00 7.29
CA ASN A 88 5.66 12.33 6.77
C ASN A 88 6.58 13.42 7.37
N ASP A 89 7.74 13.03 7.91
CA ASP A 89 8.80 13.95 8.29
C ASP A 89 9.75 14.23 7.11
N SER A 90 10.57 15.27 7.24
CA SER A 90 11.57 15.63 6.24
C SER A 90 12.88 14.84 6.35
N TRP A 91 12.91 13.77 7.16
CA TRP A 91 14.04 12.86 7.33
C TRP A 91 13.57 11.41 7.35
N ASP A 92 14.49 10.49 7.09
CA ASP A 92 14.15 9.08 6.94
C ASP A 92 13.66 8.46 8.26
N LEU A 93 12.61 7.66 8.19
CA LEU A 93 12.31 6.68 9.22
C LEU A 93 13.34 5.57 9.07
N ASN A 94 14.15 5.36 10.11
CA ASN A 94 15.21 4.35 10.11
C ASN A 94 15.34 3.72 11.50
N GLN A 95 14.48 2.73 11.80
CA GLN A 95 14.30 2.20 13.16
C GLN A 95 14.10 0.70 13.17
N THR A 96 14.53 0.03 14.23
CA THR A 96 14.17 -1.36 14.49
C THR A 96 12.89 -1.40 15.32
N LEU A 97 11.78 -1.81 14.72
CA LEU A 97 10.44 -1.75 15.31
C LEU A 97 9.87 -3.15 15.57
N GLN A 98 8.96 -3.27 16.52
CA GLN A 98 8.17 -4.49 16.73
C GLN A 98 7.12 -4.58 15.62
N THR A 99 7.20 -5.61 14.78
CA THR A 99 6.23 -5.82 13.68
C THR A 99 5.10 -6.77 14.07
N CYS A 100 5.26 -7.48 15.19
CA CYS A 100 4.31 -8.48 15.68
C CYS A 100 4.13 -9.68 14.74
N LEU A 101 4.84 -9.70 13.60
CA LEU A 101 4.77 -10.74 12.61
C LEU A 101 5.66 -11.93 13.00
N PRO A 102 5.30 -13.15 12.58
CA PRO A 102 6.21 -14.28 12.67
C PRO A 102 7.52 -14.02 11.91
N ALA A 103 8.62 -14.60 12.39
CA ALA A 103 9.90 -14.56 11.70
C ALA A 103 9.77 -15.03 10.24
N GLY A 104 10.49 -14.34 9.36
CA GLY A 104 10.44 -14.61 7.93
C GLY A 104 10.77 -13.38 7.11
N THR A 105 10.68 -13.57 5.80
CA THR A 105 10.97 -12.53 4.82
C THR A 105 9.65 -12.06 4.20
N TYR A 106 9.46 -10.76 4.13
CA TYR A 106 8.23 -10.13 3.67
C TYR A 106 8.54 -9.10 2.57
N CYS A 107 7.74 -9.10 1.52
CA CYS A 107 7.71 -8.06 0.51
C CYS A 107 6.85 -6.90 1.00
N ASP A 108 7.40 -5.70 0.91
CA ASP A 108 6.63 -4.49 1.03
C ASP A 108 5.69 -4.36 -0.17
N ILE A 109 4.40 -4.51 0.09
CA ILE A 109 3.33 -4.51 -0.93
C ILE A 109 3.06 -3.12 -1.52
N VAL A 110 3.69 -2.07 -0.97
CA VAL A 110 3.55 -0.68 -1.42
C VAL A 110 4.60 -0.37 -2.48
N SER A 111 5.88 -0.59 -2.17
CA SER A 111 6.98 -0.32 -3.10
C SER A 111 7.10 -1.35 -4.23
N GLY A 112 6.50 -2.53 -4.10
CA GLY A 112 6.48 -3.54 -5.14
C GLY A 112 5.52 -4.69 -4.88
N GLU A 113 5.82 -5.84 -5.47
CA GLU A 113 5.00 -7.03 -5.47
C GLU A 113 5.87 -8.27 -5.26
N LYS A 114 5.28 -9.34 -4.73
CA LYS A 114 5.93 -10.65 -4.70
C LYS A 114 5.89 -11.31 -6.09
N GLN A 115 7.03 -11.77 -6.56
CA GLN A 115 7.17 -12.57 -7.79
C GLN A 115 7.87 -13.89 -7.47
N GLY A 116 7.09 -14.97 -7.33
CA GLY A 116 7.63 -16.25 -6.89
C GLY A 116 8.24 -16.13 -5.50
N ASN A 117 9.55 -16.35 -5.37
CA ASN A 117 10.27 -16.26 -4.10
C ASN A 117 11.10 -14.98 -3.96
N SER A 118 10.75 -13.91 -4.67
CA SER A 118 11.41 -12.61 -4.57
C SER A 118 10.40 -11.45 -4.48
N CYS A 119 10.88 -10.29 -4.04
CA CYS A 119 10.14 -9.05 -4.01
C CYS A 119 10.69 -8.12 -5.09
N THR A 120 9.82 -7.46 -5.85
CA THR A 120 10.25 -6.42 -6.81
C THR A 120 10.58 -5.09 -6.12
N GLY A 121 9.98 -4.86 -4.95
CA GLY A 121 10.21 -3.71 -4.10
C GLY A 121 11.11 -4.05 -2.89
N LYS A 122 10.89 -3.34 -1.78
CA LYS A 122 11.64 -3.56 -0.54
C LYS A 122 11.33 -4.94 0.05
N THR A 123 12.35 -5.51 0.68
CA THR A 123 12.26 -6.78 1.41
C THR A 123 12.54 -6.52 2.89
N ILE A 124 11.68 -7.02 3.77
CA ILE A 124 11.77 -6.87 5.21
C ILE A 124 12.01 -8.22 5.87
N GLN A 125 13.10 -8.30 6.62
CA GLN A 125 13.44 -9.48 7.41
C GLN A 125 12.94 -9.31 8.84
N VAL A 126 11.98 -10.14 9.24
CA VAL A 126 11.47 -10.20 10.61
C VAL A 126 12.22 -11.28 11.38
N GLY A 127 12.77 -10.90 12.54
CA GLY A 127 13.48 -11.77 13.46
C GLY A 127 12.56 -12.66 14.29
N ASN A 128 13.16 -13.60 15.04
CA ASN A 128 12.43 -14.50 15.94
C ASN A 128 11.73 -13.78 17.12
N ASP A 129 12.13 -12.54 17.40
CA ASP A 129 11.53 -11.65 18.39
C ASP A 129 10.40 -10.76 17.81
N GLY A 130 10.06 -10.96 16.53
CA GLY A 130 9.05 -10.17 15.81
C GLY A 130 9.55 -8.79 15.36
N ARG A 131 10.82 -8.44 15.64
CA ARG A 131 11.37 -7.13 15.27
C ARG A 131 11.93 -7.15 13.86
N ALA A 132 11.86 -6.01 13.19
CA ALA A 132 12.49 -5.80 11.89
C ALA A 132 13.08 -4.39 11.79
N HIS A 133 14.08 -4.25 10.94
CA HIS A 133 14.61 -2.95 10.55
C HIS A 133 13.70 -2.33 9.50
N ILE A 134 13.09 -1.19 9.83
CA ILE A 134 12.14 -0.47 9.00
C ILE A 134 12.81 0.81 8.50
N SER A 135 12.81 0.96 7.17
CA SER A 135 13.37 2.11 6.47
C SER A 135 12.37 2.68 5.46
N VAL A 136 11.91 3.90 5.69
CA VAL A 136 11.03 4.66 4.79
C VAL A 136 11.66 6.03 4.59
N GLY A 137 12.16 6.28 3.38
CA GLY A 137 12.85 7.52 3.04
C GLY A 137 11.89 8.70 2.99
N ALA A 138 12.36 9.89 3.37
CA ALA A 138 11.56 11.11 3.28
C ALA A 138 11.25 11.54 1.82
N ASN A 139 11.96 10.95 0.85
CA ASN A 139 11.79 11.21 -0.58
C ASN A 139 11.39 9.94 -1.36
N ASP A 140 10.95 8.88 -0.66
CA ASP A 140 10.40 7.71 -1.34
C ASP A 140 9.12 8.11 -2.09
N TYR A 141 8.88 7.49 -3.26
CA TYR A 141 7.68 7.73 -4.05
C TYR A 141 6.40 7.47 -3.22
N ASP A 142 6.41 6.39 -2.45
CA ASP A 142 5.41 6.07 -1.44
C ASP A 142 6.06 6.22 -0.06
N MET A 143 5.62 7.21 0.71
CA MET A 143 6.20 7.53 2.03
C MET A 143 5.64 6.64 3.16
N PHE A 144 5.34 5.38 2.84
CA PHE A 144 4.88 4.38 3.78
C PHE A 144 5.25 2.98 3.30
N LEU A 145 5.27 2.03 4.23
CA LEU A 145 5.59 0.62 3.99
C LEU A 145 4.53 -0.25 4.66
N ALA A 146 4.13 -1.34 4.01
CA ALA A 146 3.20 -2.30 4.58
C ALA A 146 3.63 -3.74 4.30
N ILE A 147 3.53 -4.60 5.31
CA ILE A 147 3.81 -6.05 5.21
C ILE A 147 2.77 -6.84 5.98
N HIS A 148 2.50 -8.08 5.56
CA HIS A 148 1.52 -8.95 6.21
C HIS A 148 1.75 -10.44 5.95
N VAL A 149 1.05 -11.31 6.68
CA VAL A 149 1.22 -12.78 6.56
C VAL A 149 0.65 -13.41 5.28
N GLY A 150 -0.21 -12.68 4.56
CA GLY A 150 -0.78 -13.10 3.27
C GLY A 150 0.26 -13.45 2.19
N THR A 151 -0.16 -14.25 1.22
CA THR A 151 0.70 -14.90 0.22
C THR A 151 1.41 -13.96 -0.74
N ASP A 152 0.90 -12.74 -0.91
CA ASP A 152 1.43 -11.65 -1.73
C ASP A 152 2.47 -10.78 -0.99
N SER A 153 2.64 -10.96 0.32
CA SER A 153 3.67 -10.29 1.11
C SER A 153 4.70 -11.27 1.67
N ARG A 154 4.31 -12.34 2.36
CA ARG A 154 5.27 -13.27 2.96
C ARG A 154 5.90 -14.19 1.90
N LEU A 155 7.23 -14.28 1.85
CA LEU A 155 7.96 -15.22 0.98
C LEU A 155 7.79 -16.67 1.45
#